data_AF-A0A1V1P840-F1
#
_entry.id   AF-A0A1V1P840-F1
#
_cell.length_a   1.000
_cell.length_b   1.000
_cell.length_c   1.000
_cell.angle_alpha   90.00
_cell.angle_beta   90.00
_cell.angle_gamma   90.00
#
_symmetry.space_group_name_H-M   'P 1'
#
loop_
_entity.id
_entity.type
_entity.pdbx_description
1 polymer ?
#
loop_
_entity_poly.entity_id
_entity_poly.type
_entity_poly.pdbx_seq_one_letter_code
_entity_poly.pdbx_strand_id
1 'polypeptide(L)'
;MSDYKIGIIVEGTTDRIIIESALNHIFQDQCYTMIQLQPERSFQHGGFGFTGTGWGGVYRWCRQVVEMGLEMSENPSLQKFDIIIIHLDADVAEKRYSDANILDPIKDDLPCVLPCPPASNTTKNLEQVVINWLKLSDQTFKPLVMCIPSKCTEAWVAVALYGQNDDSILVELECRSDIENYLAQKPARERFIRNRNGKMKKLTKRYSEYSEQITKKWNYIVEQCTQAKQFNDRIVALKLSKHEIG
;
A
#
# COMPACT_ATOMS: atom_id res chain seq x y z
N MET A 1 12.91 -19.76 16.14
CA MET A 1 12.68 -18.95 14.93
C MET A 1 12.47 -17.52 15.36
N SER A 2 13.22 -16.57 14.80
CA SER A 2 13.09 -15.15 15.16
C SER A 2 11.84 -14.54 14.53
N ASP A 3 11.09 -13.77 15.30
CA ASP A 3 9.92 -13.02 14.85
C ASP A 3 10.32 -12.00 13.76
N TYR A 4 9.57 -11.91 12.65
CA TYR A 4 9.84 -10.91 11.61
C TYR A 4 9.38 -9.52 12.06
N LYS A 5 10.21 -8.51 11.91
CA LYS A 5 9.83 -7.10 12.16
C LYS A 5 9.54 -6.42 10.84
N ILE A 6 8.28 -6.06 10.61
CA ILE A 6 7.82 -5.42 9.38
C ILE A 6 7.44 -3.97 9.67
N GLY A 7 8.15 -3.02 9.08
CA GLY A 7 7.80 -1.59 9.11
C GLY A 7 6.80 -1.27 8.01
N ILE A 8 5.79 -0.45 8.27
CA ILE A 8 4.81 -0.03 7.25
C ILE A 8 4.62 1.48 7.19
N ILE A 9 4.68 2.02 5.98
CA ILE A 9 4.36 3.39 5.59
C ILE A 9 3.13 3.29 4.69
N VAL A 10 2.01 3.87 5.10
CA VAL A 10 0.73 3.68 4.41
C VAL A 10 -0.04 4.99 4.30
N GLU A 11 -0.77 5.10 3.19
CA GLU A 11 -1.63 6.23 2.89
C GLU A 11 -2.81 6.35 3.86
N GLY A 12 -3.52 5.23 4.07
CA GLY A 12 -4.75 5.17 4.84
C GLY A 12 -4.88 3.96 5.74
N THR A 13 -5.77 4.08 6.73
CA THR A 13 -6.03 3.03 7.73
C THR A 13 -6.64 1.77 7.13
N THR A 14 -7.48 1.91 6.09
CA THR A 14 -8.09 0.75 5.41
C THR A 14 -7.06 -0.06 4.67
N ASP A 15 -6.12 0.60 4.01
CA ASP A 15 -5.11 -0.04 3.17
C ASP A 15 -4.13 -0.82 4.05
N ARG A 16 -3.82 -0.28 5.24
CA ARG A 16 -3.09 -1.00 6.29
C ARG A 16 -3.75 -2.34 6.63
N ILE A 17 -5.07 -2.37 6.82
CA ILE A 17 -5.80 -3.60 7.17
C ILE A 17 -5.72 -4.63 6.03
N ILE A 18 -5.79 -4.17 4.78
CA ILE A 18 -5.67 -5.05 3.62
C ILE A 18 -4.25 -5.62 3.50
N ILE A 19 -3.22 -4.79 3.66
CA ILE A 19 -1.83 -5.23 3.68
C ILE A 19 -1.58 -6.21 4.82
N GLU A 20 -2.11 -5.94 6.02
CA GLU A 20 -2.03 -6.85 7.16
C GLU A 20 -2.72 -8.20 6.88
N SER A 21 -3.85 -8.18 6.16
CA SER A 21 -4.53 -9.41 5.72
C SER A 21 -3.68 -10.23 4.74
N ALA A 22 -2.96 -9.56 3.83
CA ALA A 22 -2.00 -10.20 2.95
C ALA A 22 -0.83 -10.81 3.73
N LEU A 23 -0.26 -10.06 4.68
CA LEU A 23 0.84 -10.56 5.53
C LEU A 23 0.41 -11.74 6.40
N ASN A 24 -0.79 -11.71 6.98
CA ASN A 24 -1.36 -12.84 7.74
C ASN A 24 -1.44 -14.12 6.88
N HIS A 25 -1.70 -13.99 5.58
CA HIS A 25 -1.66 -15.12 4.66
C HIS A 25 -0.23 -15.58 4.39
N ILE A 26 0.65 -14.65 4.02
CA ILE A 26 2.04 -14.95 3.62
C ILE A 26 2.87 -15.53 4.77
N PHE A 27 2.61 -15.09 6.00
CA PHE A 27 3.27 -15.53 7.23
C PHE A 27 2.42 -16.50 8.06
N GLN A 28 1.47 -17.22 7.47
CA GLN A 28 0.60 -18.16 8.21
C GLN A 28 1.35 -19.25 9.01
N ASP A 29 2.60 -19.53 8.65
CA ASP A 29 3.51 -20.51 9.26
C ASP A 29 4.59 -19.86 10.17
N GLN A 30 4.60 -18.53 10.33
CA GLN A 30 5.68 -17.79 11.01
C GLN A 30 5.15 -16.56 11.76
N CYS A 31 5.76 -16.23 12.90
CA CYS A 31 5.42 -15.00 13.60
C CYS A 31 6.01 -13.77 12.90
N TYR A 32 5.22 -12.69 12.86
CA TYR A 32 5.71 -11.35 12.55
C TYR A 32 5.06 -10.31 13.47
N THR A 33 5.78 -9.22 13.70
CA THR A 33 5.29 -7.99 14.30
C THR A 33 5.30 -6.88 13.26
N MET A 34 4.13 -6.29 12.97
CA MET A 34 4.01 -5.13 12.07
C MET A 34 3.96 -3.81 12.87
N ILE A 35 4.87 -2.90 12.55
CA ILE A 35 5.02 -1.59 13.19
C ILE A 35 4.73 -0.51 12.17
N GLN A 36 3.79 0.39 12.49
CA GLN A 36 3.51 1.53 11.62
C GLN A 36 4.52 2.65 11.84
N LEU A 37 5.23 2.97 10.77
CA LEU A 37 6.19 4.06 10.67
C LEU A 37 5.52 5.35 10.23
N GLN A 38 4.54 5.26 9.33
CA GLN A 38 3.79 6.40 8.81
C GLN A 38 2.35 6.00 8.46
N PRO A 39 1.33 6.79 8.84
CA PRO A 39 1.42 7.94 9.73
C PRO A 39 1.76 7.55 11.18
N GLU A 40 2.62 8.35 11.81
CA GLU A 40 2.91 8.25 13.24
C GLU A 40 1.62 8.48 14.04
N ARG A 41 1.37 7.65 15.04
CA ARG A 41 0.26 7.88 15.98
C ARG A 41 0.73 8.87 17.04
N SER A 42 0.15 10.08 17.08
CA SER A 42 0.43 10.99 18.18
C SER A 42 -0.43 10.61 19.39
N PHE A 43 0.21 10.28 20.51
CA PHE A 43 -0.49 9.88 21.74
C PHE A 43 -1.25 11.03 22.41
N GLN A 44 -0.90 12.29 22.10
CA GLN A 44 -1.45 13.43 22.84
C GLN A 44 -2.78 13.97 22.28
N HIS A 45 -3.13 13.73 21.01
CA HIS A 45 -4.30 14.38 20.39
C HIS A 45 -5.14 13.47 19.49
N GLY A 46 -4.89 12.14 19.47
CA GLY A 46 -5.60 11.23 18.58
C GLY A 46 -5.43 11.57 17.09
N GLY A 47 -4.39 12.35 16.77
CA GLY A 47 -4.07 12.84 15.45
C GLY A 47 -2.86 12.14 14.85
N PHE A 48 -2.62 12.40 13.57
CA PHE A 48 -1.44 11.91 12.86
C PHE A 48 -0.24 12.81 13.18
N GLY A 49 0.98 12.26 13.15
CA GLY A 49 2.22 12.99 13.41
C GLY A 49 2.49 14.14 12.42
N PHE A 50 3.67 14.75 12.53
CA PHE A 50 4.07 15.97 11.79
C PHE A 50 3.95 15.85 10.25
N THR A 51 4.08 14.64 9.73
CA THR A 51 3.96 14.29 8.31
C THR A 51 2.51 14.25 7.80
N GLY A 52 1.50 14.15 8.68
CA GLY A 52 0.09 14.07 8.31
C GLY A 52 -0.33 12.71 7.73
N THR A 53 -1.41 12.68 6.94
CA THR A 53 -1.98 11.48 6.28
C THR A 53 -1.95 11.59 4.76
N GLY A 54 -2.38 10.52 4.09
CA GLY A 54 -2.49 10.53 2.63
C GLY A 54 -1.12 10.34 1.98
N TRP A 55 -1.12 10.34 0.64
CA TRP A 55 0.12 10.25 -0.14
C TRP A 55 1.12 11.38 0.17
N GLY A 56 0.63 12.57 0.53
CA GLY A 56 1.48 13.68 0.97
C GLY A 56 2.27 13.36 2.24
N GLY A 57 1.69 12.57 3.16
CA GLY A 57 2.40 12.10 4.34
C GLY A 57 3.45 11.03 4.02
N VAL A 58 3.20 10.18 3.02
CA VAL A 58 4.19 9.24 2.49
C VAL A 58 5.37 9.99 1.88
N TYR A 59 5.12 11.02 1.06
CA TYR A 59 6.17 11.89 0.52
C TYR A 59 7.01 12.52 1.63
N ARG A 60 6.37 13.18 2.61
CA ARG A 60 7.08 13.86 3.71
C ARG A 60 7.90 12.89 4.55
N TRP A 61 7.38 11.69 4.80
CA TRP A 61 8.15 10.65 5.48
C TRP A 61 9.41 10.26 4.69
N CYS A 62 9.29 10.06 3.37
CA CYS A 62 10.44 9.76 2.51
C CYS A 62 11.48 10.88 2.58
N ARG A 63 11.05 12.14 2.53
CA ARG A 63 11.94 13.30 2.64
C ARG A 63 12.63 13.39 4.00
N GLN A 64 11.89 13.16 5.08
CA GLN A 64 12.43 13.15 6.43
C GLN A 64 13.54 12.09 6.59
N VAL A 65 13.37 10.90 6.01
CA VAL A 65 14.40 9.85 6.03
C VAL A 65 15.67 10.33 5.32
N VAL A 66 15.55 10.99 4.16
CA VAL A 66 16.69 11.54 3.41
C VAL A 66 17.37 12.68 4.17
N GLU A 67 16.61 13.54 4.84
CA GLU A 67 17.11 14.68 5.61
C GLU A 67 17.91 14.27 6.85
N MET A 68 17.77 13.03 7.33
CA MET A 68 18.64 12.47 8.37
C MET A 68 20.10 12.33 7.93
N GLY A 69 20.38 12.45 6.62
CA GLY A 69 21.74 12.41 6.07
C GLY A 69 22.42 11.03 6.12
N LEU A 70 21.66 9.99 6.46
CA LEU A 70 22.09 8.59 6.43
C LEU A 70 21.48 7.91 5.21
N GLU A 71 22.24 7.00 4.58
CA GLU A 71 21.62 6.09 3.62
C GLU A 71 20.55 5.23 4.33
N MET A 72 19.50 4.82 3.61
CA MET A 72 18.47 3.96 4.22
C MET A 72 19.06 2.66 4.79
N SER A 73 20.07 2.11 4.11
CA SER A 73 20.88 0.95 4.53
C SER A 73 21.60 1.17 5.86
N GLU A 74 21.96 2.40 6.18
CA GLU A 74 22.75 2.77 7.36
C GLU A 74 21.89 3.32 8.49
N ASN A 75 20.62 3.63 8.23
CA ASN A 75 19.72 4.21 9.22
C ASN A 75 19.40 3.18 10.33
N PRO A 76 19.89 3.35 11.57
CA PRO A 76 19.70 2.36 12.63
C PRO A 76 18.23 2.15 13.01
N SER A 77 17.40 3.17 12.80
CA SER A 77 15.95 3.08 13.05
C SER A 77 15.24 2.20 12.03
N LEU A 78 15.82 2.02 10.84
CA LEU A 78 15.29 1.20 9.76
C LEU A 78 15.93 -0.19 9.71
N GLN A 79 17.21 -0.33 10.08
CA GLN A 79 17.94 -1.62 10.12
C GLN A 79 17.31 -2.66 11.06
N LYS A 80 16.50 -2.24 12.03
CA LYS A 80 15.78 -3.15 12.95
C LYS A 80 14.63 -3.91 12.28
N PHE A 81 14.27 -3.55 11.04
CA PHE A 81 13.18 -4.18 10.30
C PHE A 81 13.74 -5.17 9.27
N ASP A 82 13.12 -6.34 9.22
CA ASP A 82 13.40 -7.36 8.22
C ASP A 82 12.73 -7.03 6.87
N ILE A 83 11.65 -6.24 6.89
CA ILE A 83 10.88 -5.77 5.73
C ILE A 83 10.37 -4.37 6.02
N ILE A 84 10.49 -3.45 5.05
CA ILE A 84 9.85 -2.13 5.10
C ILE A 84 8.91 -2.03 3.90
N ILE A 85 7.62 -1.82 4.16
CA ILE A 85 6.60 -1.68 3.13
C ILE A 85 6.26 -0.20 2.96
N ILE A 86 6.30 0.30 1.74
CA ILE A 86 5.74 1.61 1.38
C ILE A 86 4.52 1.37 0.48
N HIS A 87 3.37 1.84 0.96
CA HIS A 87 2.11 1.76 0.24
C HIS A 87 1.72 3.11 -0.34
N LEU A 88 1.27 3.07 -1.60
CA LEU A 88 0.71 4.19 -2.32
C LEU A 88 -0.29 3.67 -3.37
N ASP A 89 -1.52 4.17 -3.40
CA ASP A 89 -2.43 3.86 -4.51
C ASP A 89 -1.96 4.58 -5.78
N ALA A 90 -2.07 3.95 -6.96
CA ALA A 90 -1.53 4.56 -8.17
C ALA A 90 -2.40 5.69 -8.75
N ASP A 91 -3.54 6.02 -8.12
CA ASP A 91 -4.25 7.27 -8.42
C ASP A 91 -3.41 8.51 -8.10
N VAL A 92 -2.37 8.37 -7.26
CA VAL A 92 -1.37 9.42 -6.99
C VAL A 92 -0.63 9.83 -8.26
N ALA A 93 -0.47 8.93 -9.23
CA ALA A 93 0.15 9.23 -10.52
C ALA A 93 -0.64 10.26 -11.35
N GLU A 94 -1.90 10.52 -11.00
CA GLU A 94 -2.76 11.53 -11.64
C GLU A 94 -2.75 12.88 -10.90
N LYS A 95 -2.11 12.97 -9.73
CA LYS A 95 -2.09 14.17 -8.88
C LYS A 95 -0.94 15.09 -9.25
N ARG A 96 -0.94 16.28 -8.64
CA ARG A 96 0.19 17.22 -8.60
C ARG A 96 0.66 17.38 -7.16
N TYR A 97 1.93 17.72 -6.98
CA TYR A 97 2.52 18.03 -5.66
C TYR A 97 1.72 19.09 -4.87
N SER A 98 1.19 20.10 -5.57
CA SER A 98 0.37 21.13 -4.96
C SER A 98 -0.95 20.62 -4.35
N ASP A 99 -1.50 19.50 -4.84
CA ASP A 99 -2.72 18.90 -4.29
C ASP A 99 -2.49 18.35 -2.86
N ALA A 100 -1.24 18.11 -2.46
CA ALA A 100 -0.82 17.76 -1.09
C ALA A 100 -0.09 18.89 -0.34
N ASN A 101 -0.19 20.13 -0.83
CA ASN A 101 0.53 21.30 -0.30
C ASN A 101 2.06 21.10 -0.27
N ILE A 102 2.61 20.45 -1.29
CA ILE A 102 4.06 20.32 -1.50
C ILE A 102 4.43 21.37 -2.56
N LEU A 103 5.06 22.47 -2.11
CA LEU A 103 5.37 23.62 -2.98
C LEU A 103 6.75 23.53 -3.62
N ASP A 104 7.66 22.79 -2.99
CA ASP A 104 9.04 22.60 -3.44
C ASP A 104 9.36 21.10 -3.52
N PRO A 105 8.81 20.38 -4.52
CA PRO A 105 9.10 18.99 -4.72
C PRO A 105 10.55 18.83 -5.19
N ILE A 106 11.22 17.76 -4.77
CA ILE A 106 12.58 17.46 -5.24
C ILE A 106 12.72 17.31 -6.76
N LYS A 107 11.63 16.96 -7.42
CA LYS A 107 11.52 16.76 -8.86
C LYS A 107 10.06 16.96 -9.24
N ASP A 108 9.82 17.57 -10.40
CA ASP A 108 8.49 17.71 -10.98
C ASP A 108 8.16 16.49 -11.84
N ASP A 109 7.95 15.33 -11.19
CA ASP A 109 7.71 14.03 -11.81
C ASP A 109 6.30 13.47 -11.56
N LEU A 110 5.36 14.33 -11.14
CA LEU A 110 3.93 14.06 -11.10
C LEU A 110 3.18 15.13 -11.92
N PRO A 111 2.14 14.78 -12.70
CA PRO A 111 1.58 13.44 -12.88
C PRO A 111 2.48 12.53 -13.75
N CYS A 112 2.45 11.23 -13.47
CA CYS A 112 3.23 10.20 -14.19
C CYS A 112 2.37 9.03 -14.73
N VAL A 113 1.05 9.23 -14.77
CA VAL A 113 0.07 8.24 -15.25
C VAL A 113 0.34 7.81 -16.70
N LEU A 114 0.17 6.50 -16.96
CA LEU A 114 0.22 5.90 -18.29
C LEU A 114 -1.06 5.12 -18.59
N PRO A 115 -1.33 4.80 -19.87
CA PRO A 115 -2.48 3.96 -20.24
C PRO A 115 -2.47 2.60 -19.52
N CYS A 116 -3.66 2.19 -19.11
CA CYS A 116 -3.96 0.89 -18.52
C CYS A 116 -5.06 0.24 -19.40
N PRO A 117 -4.91 -1.01 -19.86
CA PRO A 117 -3.86 -1.99 -19.52
C PRO A 117 -2.50 -1.82 -20.26
N PRO A 118 -1.40 -2.39 -19.72
CA PRO A 118 -1.31 -3.09 -18.43
C PRO A 118 -1.21 -2.14 -17.24
N ALA A 119 -1.76 -2.58 -16.09
CA ALA A 119 -1.65 -1.93 -14.77
C ALA A 119 -0.22 -1.51 -14.42
N SER A 120 0.76 -2.34 -14.78
CA SER A 120 2.17 -2.13 -14.44
C SER A 120 2.78 -0.86 -15.01
N ASN A 121 2.21 -0.27 -16.07
CA ASN A 121 2.78 0.93 -16.68
C ASN A 121 2.82 2.09 -15.67
N THR A 122 1.68 2.40 -15.08
CA THR A 122 1.55 3.48 -14.10
C THR A 122 2.25 3.12 -12.79
N THR A 123 2.12 1.88 -12.30
CA THR A 123 2.70 1.49 -11.01
C THR A 123 4.23 1.50 -11.03
N LYS A 124 4.87 1.12 -12.14
CA LYS A 124 6.33 1.22 -12.31
C LYS A 124 6.82 2.67 -12.35
N ASN A 125 6.10 3.54 -13.05
CA ASN A 125 6.42 4.97 -13.06
C ASN A 125 6.31 5.57 -11.66
N LEU A 126 5.24 5.24 -10.92
CA LEU A 126 5.05 5.73 -9.57
C LEU A 126 6.07 5.15 -8.58
N GLU A 127 6.45 3.88 -8.74
CA GLU A 127 7.56 3.26 -7.98
C GLU A 127 8.86 4.07 -8.17
N GLN A 128 9.17 4.50 -9.39
CA GLN A 128 10.33 5.35 -9.66
C GLN A 128 10.23 6.74 -9.00
N VAL A 129 9.03 7.33 -8.94
CA VAL A 129 8.79 8.59 -8.23
C VAL A 129 9.08 8.43 -6.73
N VAL A 130 8.61 7.34 -6.10
CA VAL A 130 8.90 7.06 -4.68
C VAL A 130 10.39 6.80 -4.44
N ILE A 131 11.06 6.10 -5.35
CA ILE A 131 12.53 5.91 -5.32
C ILE A 131 13.25 7.27 -5.33
N ASN A 132 12.79 8.21 -6.17
CA ASN A 132 13.34 9.57 -6.18
C ASN A 132 13.08 10.27 -4.84
N TRP A 133 11.88 10.14 -4.25
CA TRP A 133 11.57 10.73 -2.94
C TRP A 133 12.55 10.29 -1.85
N LEU A 134 12.96 9.02 -1.89
CA LEU A 134 13.94 8.42 -0.98
C LEU A 134 15.40 8.64 -1.40
N LYS A 135 15.65 9.27 -2.55
CA LYS A 135 17.00 9.49 -3.11
C LYS A 135 17.82 8.19 -3.17
N LEU A 136 17.18 7.07 -3.47
CA LEU A 136 17.87 5.79 -3.63
C LEU A 136 18.60 5.78 -4.98
N SER A 137 19.90 5.50 -4.97
CA SER A 137 20.66 5.12 -6.17
C SER A 137 20.42 3.64 -6.46
N ASP A 138 20.77 3.14 -7.65
CA ASP A 138 20.45 1.79 -8.17
C ASP A 138 20.86 0.59 -7.28
N GLN A 139 21.47 0.82 -6.11
CA GLN A 139 21.60 -0.18 -5.06
C GLN A 139 20.26 -0.37 -4.34
N THR A 140 19.61 -1.49 -4.67
CA THR A 140 18.35 -1.92 -4.06
C THR A 140 18.53 -2.06 -2.55
N PHE A 141 18.02 -1.11 -1.77
CA PHE A 141 17.88 -1.28 -0.33
C PHE A 141 16.92 -2.45 -0.08
N LYS A 142 17.49 -3.63 0.16
CA LYS A 142 16.77 -4.76 0.75
C LYS A 142 16.79 -4.49 2.26
N PRO A 143 15.64 -4.16 2.86
CA PRO A 143 14.42 -4.91 2.64
C PRO A 143 13.17 -4.07 2.28
N LEU A 144 13.30 -3.12 1.36
CA LEU A 144 12.18 -2.28 0.92
C LEU A 144 11.25 -3.01 -0.07
N VAL A 145 9.94 -2.92 0.15
CA VAL A 145 8.89 -3.42 -0.74
C VAL A 145 7.88 -2.33 -1.03
N MET A 146 7.72 -1.98 -2.31
CA MET A 146 6.62 -1.14 -2.75
C MET A 146 5.33 -1.96 -2.88
N CYS A 147 4.27 -1.46 -2.27
CA CYS A 147 2.90 -1.96 -2.40
C CYS A 147 2.07 -0.90 -3.14
N ILE A 148 1.98 -1.03 -4.47
CA ILE A 148 1.29 -0.05 -5.33
C ILE A 148 0.14 -0.73 -6.08
N PRO A 149 -1.09 -0.72 -5.54
CA PRO A 149 -2.28 -1.08 -6.29
C PRO A 149 -2.50 -0.11 -7.47
N SER A 150 -2.90 -0.63 -8.64
CA SER A 150 -2.89 0.15 -9.90
C SER A 150 -3.91 1.29 -9.99
N LYS A 151 -4.97 1.27 -9.19
CA LYS A 151 -5.92 2.38 -9.06
C LYS A 151 -6.23 2.62 -7.61
N CYS A 152 -6.62 1.57 -6.91
CA CYS A 152 -6.88 1.60 -5.48
C CYS A 152 -6.74 0.19 -4.88
N THR A 153 -6.42 0.13 -3.60
CA THR A 153 -6.41 -1.13 -2.82
C THR A 153 -7.77 -1.83 -2.84
N GLU A 154 -8.86 -1.08 -3.02
CA GLU A 154 -10.23 -1.58 -3.10
C GLU A 154 -10.46 -2.63 -4.21
N ALA A 155 -9.64 -2.65 -5.26
CA ALA A 155 -9.67 -3.71 -6.27
C ALA A 155 -9.48 -5.09 -5.62
N TRP A 156 -8.55 -5.20 -4.65
CA TRP A 156 -8.29 -6.44 -3.94
C TRP A 156 -9.45 -6.85 -3.05
N VAL A 157 -10.12 -5.88 -2.43
CA VAL A 157 -11.35 -6.10 -1.63
C VAL A 157 -12.49 -6.58 -2.51
N ALA A 158 -12.67 -5.97 -3.69
CA ALA A 158 -13.71 -6.34 -4.63
C ALA A 158 -13.56 -7.81 -5.09
N VAL A 159 -12.33 -8.23 -5.43
CA VAL A 159 -12.03 -9.62 -5.80
C VAL A 159 -12.31 -10.56 -4.64
N ALA A 160 -11.78 -10.26 -3.45
CA ALA A 160 -11.89 -11.15 -2.30
C ALA A 160 -13.34 -11.50 -1.94
N LEU A 161 -14.24 -10.52 -2.06
CA LEU A 161 -15.60 -10.62 -1.53
C LEU A 161 -16.65 -10.89 -2.60
N TYR A 162 -16.44 -10.40 -3.82
CA TYR A 162 -17.44 -10.44 -4.88
C TYR A 162 -16.96 -11.13 -6.15
N GLY A 163 -15.64 -11.23 -6.37
CA GLY A 163 -15.07 -11.71 -7.62
C GLY A 163 -15.41 -13.15 -7.99
N GLN A 164 -15.85 -14.00 -7.06
CA GLN A 164 -16.31 -15.37 -7.40
C GLN A 164 -17.77 -15.43 -7.87
N ASN A 165 -18.55 -14.39 -7.58
CA ASN A 165 -19.99 -14.35 -7.86
C ASN A 165 -20.35 -13.28 -8.90
N ASP A 166 -19.36 -12.55 -9.41
CA ASP A 166 -19.53 -11.41 -10.29
C ASP A 166 -18.33 -11.29 -11.23
N ASP A 167 -18.27 -12.12 -12.27
CA ASP A 167 -17.17 -12.13 -13.24
C ASP A 167 -16.98 -10.78 -13.94
N SER A 168 -18.04 -9.96 -13.99
CA SER A 168 -17.99 -8.63 -14.60
C SER A 168 -17.05 -7.68 -13.86
N ILE A 169 -16.79 -7.90 -12.56
CA ILE A 169 -15.84 -7.09 -11.80
C ILE A 169 -14.39 -7.42 -12.14
N LEU A 170 -14.12 -8.65 -12.61
CA LEU A 170 -12.76 -9.15 -12.87
C LEU A 170 -12.16 -8.63 -14.17
N VAL A 171 -13.00 -8.25 -15.15
CA VAL A 171 -12.53 -7.73 -16.44
C VAL A 171 -11.78 -6.42 -16.24
N GLU A 172 -10.48 -6.44 -16.55
CA GLU A 172 -9.56 -5.29 -16.41
C GLU A 172 -9.63 -4.61 -15.04
N LEU A 173 -9.94 -5.36 -13.98
CA LEU A 173 -10.22 -4.87 -12.63
C LEU A 173 -9.21 -3.82 -12.15
N GLU A 174 -7.92 -4.08 -12.29
CA GLU A 174 -6.87 -3.18 -11.80
C GLU A 174 -6.77 -1.87 -12.60
N CYS A 175 -7.39 -1.79 -13.78
CA CYS A 175 -7.48 -0.58 -14.60
C CYS A 175 -8.77 0.23 -14.35
N ARG A 176 -9.72 -0.31 -13.59
CA ARG A 176 -11.03 0.30 -13.38
C ARG A 176 -10.99 1.41 -12.33
N SER A 177 -11.46 2.60 -12.72
CA SER A 177 -11.60 3.76 -11.82
C SER A 177 -12.91 3.76 -11.02
N ASP A 178 -13.83 2.84 -11.33
CA ASP A 178 -15.16 2.78 -10.72
C ASP A 178 -15.27 1.78 -9.56
N ILE A 179 -14.18 1.12 -9.16
CA ILE A 179 -14.20 0.09 -8.10
C ILE A 179 -14.74 0.63 -6.77
N GLU A 180 -14.37 1.85 -6.37
CA GLU A 180 -14.94 2.43 -5.16
C GLU A 180 -16.45 2.66 -5.28
N ASN A 181 -16.93 3.05 -6.48
CA ASN A 181 -18.35 3.22 -6.75
C ASN A 181 -19.08 1.88 -6.69
N TYR A 182 -18.50 0.83 -7.27
CA TYR A 182 -19.00 -0.53 -7.18
C TYR A 182 -19.18 -0.96 -5.71
N LEU A 183 -18.17 -0.74 -4.87
CA LEU A 183 -18.24 -1.06 -3.44
C LEU A 183 -19.24 -0.20 -2.66
N ALA A 184 -19.50 1.03 -3.10
CA ALA A 184 -20.47 1.93 -2.49
C ALA A 184 -21.93 1.59 -2.85
N GLN A 185 -22.16 0.98 -4.02
CA GLN A 185 -23.47 0.58 -4.51
C GLN A 185 -23.98 -0.73 -3.93
N LYS A 186 -23.12 -1.50 -3.23
CA LYS A 186 -23.54 -2.73 -2.54
C LYS A 186 -24.64 -2.46 -1.50
N PRO A 187 -25.48 -3.46 -1.19
CA PRO A 187 -26.48 -3.35 -0.13
C PRO A 187 -25.87 -2.84 1.19
N ALA A 188 -26.65 -2.11 2.00
CA ALA A 188 -26.11 -1.45 3.19
C ALA A 188 -25.41 -2.39 4.19
N ARG A 189 -25.80 -3.68 4.20
CA ARG A 189 -25.22 -4.73 5.04
C ARG A 189 -23.88 -5.26 4.51
N GLU A 190 -23.53 -4.98 3.26
CA GLU A 190 -22.36 -5.53 2.57
C GLU A 190 -21.41 -4.43 2.06
N ARG A 191 -21.87 -3.18 1.90
CA ARG A 191 -21.02 -2.09 1.40
C ARG A 191 -19.84 -1.76 2.31
N PHE A 192 -18.70 -1.51 1.67
CA PHE A 192 -17.45 -1.08 2.29
C PHE A 192 -17.27 0.43 2.24
N ILE A 193 -17.97 1.09 1.32
CA ILE A 193 -17.88 2.54 1.11
C ILE A 193 -19.28 3.12 1.22
N ARG A 194 -19.37 4.33 1.79
CA ARG A 194 -20.59 5.14 1.73
C ARG A 194 -20.33 6.35 0.86
N ASN A 195 -21.19 6.56 -0.12
CA ASN A 195 -21.30 7.84 -0.78
C ASN A 195 -22.29 8.73 0.00
N ARG A 196 -21.84 9.88 0.48
CA ARG A 196 -22.71 10.93 1.03
C ARG A 196 -22.45 12.21 0.26
N ASN A 197 -23.42 12.64 -0.55
CA ASN A 197 -23.37 13.87 -1.34
C ASN A 197 -22.09 13.98 -2.21
N GLY A 198 -21.72 12.88 -2.89
CA GLY A 198 -20.52 12.82 -3.73
C GLY A 198 -19.23 12.53 -2.97
N LYS A 199 -19.24 12.54 -1.64
CA LYS A 199 -18.07 12.19 -0.82
C LYS A 199 -18.06 10.71 -0.49
N MET A 200 -17.08 10.00 -1.04
CA MET A 200 -16.81 8.60 -0.73
C MET A 200 -16.13 8.49 0.63
N LYS A 201 -16.68 7.65 1.51
CA LYS A 201 -16.14 7.38 2.85
C LYS A 201 -16.01 5.87 3.06
N LYS A 202 -14.77 5.39 3.10
CA LYS A 202 -14.44 4.00 3.46
C LYS A 202 -14.90 3.72 4.90
N LEU A 203 -15.50 2.55 5.12
CA LEU A 203 -16.01 2.12 6.42
C LEU A 203 -14.97 1.23 7.10
N THR A 204 -13.98 1.82 7.78
CA THR A 204 -12.87 1.08 8.41
C THR A 204 -13.30 -0.15 9.21
N LYS A 205 -14.42 -0.06 9.95
CA LYS A 205 -14.97 -1.20 10.69
C LYS A 205 -15.26 -2.41 9.79
N ARG A 206 -15.76 -2.21 8.57
CA ARG A 206 -16.01 -3.28 7.58
C ARG A 206 -14.71 -3.95 7.13
N TYR A 207 -13.67 -3.16 6.90
CA TYR A 207 -12.36 -3.71 6.52
C TYR A 207 -11.81 -4.60 7.65
N SER A 208 -11.94 -4.16 8.91
CA SER A 208 -11.57 -4.98 10.07
C SER A 208 -12.46 -6.22 10.24
N GLU A 209 -13.77 -6.11 10.05
CA GLU A 209 -14.72 -7.24 10.17
C GLU A 209 -14.45 -8.34 9.13
N TYR A 210 -13.95 -7.98 7.95
CA TYR A 210 -13.73 -8.90 6.82
C TYR A 210 -12.26 -9.25 6.57
N SER A 211 -11.32 -8.78 7.42
CA SER A 211 -9.88 -9.01 7.24
C SER A 211 -9.51 -10.50 7.17
N GLU A 212 -10.13 -11.34 8.00
CA GLU A 212 -9.92 -12.79 7.97
C GLU A 212 -10.40 -13.41 6.66
N GLN A 213 -11.54 -12.95 6.12
CA GLN A 213 -12.03 -13.42 4.82
C GLN A 213 -11.08 -13.01 3.69
N ILE A 214 -10.58 -11.77 3.71
CA ILE A 214 -9.58 -11.27 2.75
C ILE A 214 -8.29 -12.11 2.84
N THR A 215 -7.83 -12.40 4.06
CA THR A 215 -6.68 -13.28 4.32
C THR A 215 -6.87 -14.67 3.70
N LYS A 216 -8.04 -15.30 3.90
CA LYS A 216 -8.36 -16.62 3.31
C LYS A 216 -8.47 -16.60 1.79
N LYS A 217 -8.81 -15.44 1.20
CA LYS A 217 -8.97 -15.26 -0.24
C LYS A 217 -7.72 -14.69 -0.92
N TRP A 218 -6.62 -14.50 -0.20
CA TRP A 218 -5.42 -13.86 -0.73
C TRP A 218 -4.87 -14.53 -2.00
N ASN A 219 -4.82 -15.86 -2.06
CA ASN A 219 -4.42 -16.57 -3.29
C ASN A 219 -5.30 -16.22 -4.49
N TYR A 220 -6.62 -16.13 -4.30
CA TYR A 220 -7.53 -15.71 -5.36
C TYR A 220 -7.29 -14.26 -5.76
N ILE A 221 -6.98 -13.37 -4.82
CA ILE A 221 -6.59 -11.98 -5.13
C ILE A 221 -5.31 -11.96 -5.97
N VAL A 222 -4.29 -12.75 -5.60
CA VAL A 222 -3.02 -12.86 -6.34
C VAL A 222 -3.23 -13.42 -7.76
N GLU A 223 -4.16 -14.34 -7.94
CA GLU A 223 -4.53 -14.87 -9.26
C GLU A 223 -5.18 -13.82 -10.17
N GLN A 224 -6.01 -12.94 -9.60
CA GLN A 224 -6.78 -11.95 -10.38
C GLN A 224 -6.09 -10.58 -10.51
N CYS A 225 -5.19 -10.23 -9.59
CA CYS A 225 -4.57 -8.90 -9.50
C CYS A 225 -3.05 -9.01 -9.67
N THR A 226 -2.53 -8.48 -10.78
CA THR A 226 -1.09 -8.46 -11.08
C THR A 226 -0.28 -7.69 -10.05
N GLN A 227 -0.80 -6.59 -9.50
CA GLN A 227 -0.09 -5.82 -8.48
C GLN A 227 -0.12 -6.51 -7.11
N ALA A 228 -1.20 -7.23 -6.77
CA ALA A 228 -1.24 -8.07 -5.57
C ALA A 228 -0.21 -9.21 -5.68
N LYS A 229 -0.11 -9.84 -6.86
CA LYS A 229 0.91 -10.86 -7.15
C LYS A 229 2.32 -10.30 -6.99
N GLN A 230 2.60 -9.13 -7.57
CA GLN A 230 3.92 -8.50 -7.45
C GLN A 230 4.29 -8.19 -6.00
N PHE A 231 3.34 -7.68 -5.20
CA PHE A 231 3.53 -7.46 -3.77
C PHE A 231 3.81 -8.78 -3.04
N ASN A 232 2.99 -9.81 -3.26
CA ASN A 232 3.14 -11.13 -2.68
C ASN A 232 4.53 -11.73 -2.95
N ASP A 233 4.93 -11.75 -4.22
CA ASP A 233 6.18 -12.37 -4.65
C ASP A 233 7.40 -11.66 -4.03
N ARG A 234 7.36 -10.32 -3.90
CA ARG A 234 8.42 -9.54 -3.24
C ARG A 234 8.55 -9.87 -1.76
N ILE A 235 7.43 -10.00 -1.04
CA ILE A 235 7.44 -10.38 0.38
C ILE A 235 7.94 -11.81 0.56
N VAL A 236 7.46 -12.76 -0.26
CA VAL A 236 7.90 -14.17 -0.22
C VAL A 236 9.40 -14.28 -0.48
N ALA A 237 9.94 -13.54 -1.46
CA ALA A 237 11.37 -13.54 -1.75
C ALA A 237 12.21 -13.06 -0.56
N LEU A 238 11.79 -11.99 0.13
CA LEU A 238 12.48 -11.51 1.34
C LEU A 238 12.36 -12.50 2.49
N LYS A 239 11.17 -13.08 2.69
CA LYS A 239 10.93 -14.12 3.71
C LYS A 239 11.90 -15.29 3.55
N LEU A 240 12.06 -15.80 2.32
CA LEU A 240 12.98 -16.90 2.01
C LEU A 240 14.45 -16.50 2.21
N SER A 241 14.87 -15.31 1.77
CA SER A 241 16.27 -14.87 1.93
C SER A 241 16.75 -14.79 3.39
N LYS A 242 15.84 -14.53 4.35
CA LYS A 242 16.18 -14.53 5.78
C LYS A 242 16.39 -15.95 6.32
N HIS A 243 15.70 -16.95 5.77
CA HIS A 243 15.85 -18.35 6.18
C HIS A 243 17.16 -18.97 5.70
N GLU A 244 17.75 -18.47 4.61
CA GLU A 244 19.04 -18.98 4.10
C GLU A 244 20.25 -18.46 4.88
N ILE A 245 20.09 -17.38 5.67
CA ILE A 245 21.18 -16.69 6.38
C ILE A 245 21.19 -17.05 7.89
N GLY A 246 20.11 -17.64 8.42
CA GLY A 246 19.94 -17.99 9.85
C GLY A 246 20.01 -19.48 10.11
#